data_AF-A0A8T3MHK6-F1
#
_entry.id   AF-A0A8T3MHK6-F1
#
_cell.length_a   1.000
_cell.length_b   1.000
_cell.length_c   1.000
_cell.angle_alpha   90.00
_cell.angle_beta   90.00
_cell.angle_gamma   90.00
#
_symmetry.space_group_name_H-M   'P 1'
#
loop_
_entity.id
_entity.type
_entity.pdbx_description
1 polymer ?
#
loop_
_entity_poly.entity_id
_entity_poly.type
_entity_poly.pdbx_seq_one_letter_code
_entity_poly.pdbx_strand_id
1 'polypeptide(L)'
;VGNADAILDGKRRFEHRRVPPKRLPARAYLAVGGTGVVGECELGAPERKTTDGWALPVARPRRYRAPRPLERYGLLKTPRSFQYVDPA
;
A
#
# COMPACT_ATOMS: atom_id res chain seq x y z
N VAL A 1 -15.86 2.06 3.97
CA VAL A 1 -14.69 2.79 3.40
C VAL A 1 -13.50 1.84 3.47
N GLY A 2 -12.87 1.51 2.34
CA GLY A 2 -11.80 0.50 2.30
C GLY A 2 -10.51 1.00 2.97
N ASN A 3 -9.60 0.08 3.35
CA ASN A 3 -8.30 0.45 3.94
C ASN A 3 -7.50 1.40 3.02
N ALA A 4 -7.54 1.14 1.71
CA ALA A 4 -6.91 2.01 0.72
C ALA A 4 -7.46 3.45 0.77
N ASP A 5 -8.77 3.62 0.89
CA ASP A 5 -9.37 4.96 0.99
C ASP A 5 -8.97 5.67 2.28
N ALA A 6 -8.93 4.96 3.41
CA ALA A 6 -8.50 5.53 4.68
C ALA A 6 -7.05 6.02 4.65
N ILE A 7 -6.16 5.30 3.95
CA ILE A 7 -4.77 5.72 3.72
C ILE A 7 -4.75 6.95 2.81
N LEU A 8 -5.46 6.90 1.67
CA LEU A 8 -5.44 7.95 0.65
C LEU A 8 -6.08 9.26 1.11
N ASP A 9 -7.05 9.19 2.02
CA ASP A 9 -7.68 10.36 2.65
C ASP A 9 -6.87 10.89 3.86
N GLY A 10 -5.70 10.30 4.17
CA GLY A 10 -4.87 10.68 5.31
C GLY A 10 -5.44 10.32 6.69
N LYS A 11 -6.58 9.61 6.74
CA LYS A 11 -7.24 9.16 7.98
C LYS A 11 -6.46 8.07 8.69
N ARG A 12 -5.58 7.36 7.97
CA ARG A 12 -4.77 6.27 8.50
C ARG A 12 -3.28 6.59 8.41
N ARG A 13 -2.67 6.82 9.58
CA ARG A 13 -1.25 7.14 9.74
C ARG A 13 -0.33 5.91 9.76
N PHE A 14 -0.90 4.71 9.95
CA PHE A 14 -0.15 3.46 10.04
C PHE A 14 -0.86 2.32 9.30
N GLU A 15 -0.11 1.63 8.45
CA GLU A 15 -0.48 0.32 7.92
C GLU A 15 0.07 -0.75 8.87
N HIS A 16 -0.71 -1.80 9.14
CA HIS A 16 -0.30 -2.85 10.06
C HIS A 16 -0.04 -4.15 9.30
N ARG A 17 1.11 -4.78 9.55
CA ARG A 17 1.50 -6.04 8.92
C ARG A 17 2.07 -7.01 9.93
N ARG A 18 1.53 -8.24 9.96
CA ARG A 18 2.09 -9.34 10.78
C ARG A 18 3.53 -9.64 10.40
N VAL A 19 3.83 -9.66 9.09
CA VAL A 19 5.18 -9.79 8.54
C VAL A 19 5.44 -8.60 7.60
N PRO A 20 6.33 -7.66 7.98
CA PRO A 20 6.67 -6.54 7.13
C PRO A 20 7.39 -6.94 5.84
N PRO A 21 7.23 -6.16 4.74
CA PRO A 21 8.14 -6.21 3.62
C PRO A 21 9.59 -6.00 4.07
N LYS A 22 10.53 -6.71 3.44
CA LYS A 22 11.97 -6.62 3.74
C LYS A 22 12.62 -5.35 3.18
N ARG A 23 11.99 -4.72 2.17
CA ARG A 23 12.49 -3.51 1.49
C ARG A 23 11.65 -2.32 1.94
N LEU A 24 11.96 -1.77 3.11
CA LEU A 24 11.35 -0.57 3.68
C LEU A 24 12.46 0.39 4.16
N PRO A 25 12.28 1.72 4.10
CA PRO A 25 11.11 2.42 3.58
C PRO A 25 10.96 2.27 2.06
N ALA A 26 9.73 2.28 1.55
CA ALA A 26 9.46 2.13 0.12
C ALA A 26 8.16 2.82 -0.30
N ARG A 27 8.09 3.19 -1.58
CA ARG A 27 6.84 3.59 -2.21
C ARG A 27 5.93 2.37 -2.35
N ALA A 28 4.71 2.50 -1.86
CA ALA A 28 3.69 1.47 -1.89
C ALA A 28 2.55 1.87 -2.83
N TYR A 29 2.12 0.93 -3.66
CA TYR A 29 0.98 1.09 -4.55
C TYR A 29 -0.24 0.38 -3.97
N LEU A 30 -1.36 1.09 -3.87
CA LEU A 30 -2.57 0.58 -3.23
C LEU A 30 -3.49 -0.03 -4.30
N ALA A 31 -3.51 -1.37 -4.35
CA ALA A 31 -4.33 -2.13 -5.29
C ALA A 31 -5.67 -2.56 -4.64
N VAL A 32 -6.77 -2.36 -5.36
CA VAL A 32 -8.13 -2.77 -4.96
C VAL A 32 -8.67 -3.77 -5.98
N GLY A 33 -9.17 -4.91 -5.49
CA GLY A 33 -9.73 -5.97 -6.33
C GLY A 33 -10.87 -5.46 -7.21
N GLY A 34 -10.88 -5.87 -8.48
CA GLY A 34 -11.87 -5.41 -9.47
C GLY A 34 -11.73 -3.95 -9.92
N THR A 35 -10.76 -3.19 -9.38
CA THR A 35 -10.57 -1.76 -9.70
C THR A 35 -9.18 -1.46 -10.27
N GLY A 36 -8.12 -2.04 -9.71
CA GLY A 36 -6.73 -1.73 -10.06
C GLY A 36 -6.01 -0.93 -8.99
N VAL A 37 -4.95 -0.20 -9.36
CA VAL A 37 -4.17 0.63 -8.43
C VAL A 37 -4.78 2.02 -8.32
N VAL A 38 -5.28 2.38 -7.14
CA VAL A 38 -6.06 3.61 -6.91
C VAL A 38 -5.22 4.78 -6.38
N GLY A 39 -3.98 4.52 -5.98
CA GLY A 39 -3.08 5.53 -5.48
C GLY A 39 -1.77 4.94 -4.96
N GLU A 40 -0.98 5.81 -4.34
CA GLU A 40 0.33 5.48 -3.79
C GLU A 40 0.54 6.19 -2.45
N CYS A 41 1.49 5.68 -1.66
CA CYS A 41 2.02 6.34 -0.48
C CYS A 41 3.47 5.91 -0.24
N GLU A 42 4.12 6.51 0.75
CA GLU A 42 5.37 6.03 1.31
C GLU A 42 5.06 5.19 2.55
N LEU A 43 5.53 3.94 2.56
CA LEU A 43 5.55 3.09 3.75
C LEU A 43 6.93 3.15 4.38
N GLY A 44 7.01 3.57 5.65
CA GLY A 44 8.24 3.60 6.41
C GLY A 44 8.66 2.25 6.98
N ALA A 45 9.81 2.23 7.64
CA ALA A 45 10.30 1.07 8.36
C ALA A 45 9.36 0.68 9.53
N PRO A 46 9.33 -0.60 9.95
CA PRO A 46 8.57 -1.03 11.12
C PRO A 46 8.97 -0.23 12.37
N GLU A 47 8.02 0.49 12.95
CA GLU A 47 8.29 1.38 14.10
C GLU A 47 8.08 0.67 15.43
N ARG A 48 6.95 -0.03 15.57
CA ARG A 48 6.60 -0.77 16.80
C ARG A 48 5.70 -1.97 16.51
N LYS A 49 5.75 -2.98 17.39
CA LYS A 49 4.88 -4.15 17.33
C LYS A 49 3.62 -3.91 18.17
N THR A 50 2.47 -4.19 17.59
CA THR A 50 1.13 -4.06 18.20
C THR A 50 0.40 -5.40 18.17
N THR A 51 -0.82 -5.45 18.71
CA THR A 51 -1.73 -6.61 18.57
C THR A 51 -2.03 -6.94 17.11
N ASP A 52 -2.04 -5.93 16.23
CA ASP A 52 -2.40 -6.07 14.82
C ASP A 52 -1.17 -6.34 13.92
N GLY A 53 0.01 -6.49 14.53
CA GLY A 53 1.29 -6.66 13.87
C GLY A 53 2.18 -5.41 13.96
N TRP A 54 3.17 -5.33 13.09
CA TRP A 54 4.08 -4.19 13.02
C TRP A 54 3.38 -2.99 12.39
N ALA A 55 3.45 -1.86 13.08
CA ALA A 55 3.00 -0.58 12.58
C ALA A 55 4.05 0.00 11.62
N LEU A 56 3.63 0.21 10.37
CA LEU A 56 4.41 0.83 9.31
C LEU A 56 3.88 2.26 9.12
N PRO A 57 4.67 3.30 9.38
CA PRO A 57 4.20 4.67 9.21
C PRO A 57 3.89 4.95 7.73
N VAL A 58 2.79 5.65 7.50
CA VAL A 58 2.32 6.05 6.17
C VAL A 58 2.60 7.53 5.98
N ALA A 59 3.25 7.87 4.89
CA ALA A 59 3.52 9.25 4.50
C ALA A 59 3.11 9.51 3.05
N ARG A 60 2.92 10.79 2.72
CA ARG A 60 2.65 11.29 1.35
C ARG A 60 1.58 10.48 0.59
N PRO A 61 0.38 10.24 1.17
CA PRO A 61 -0.68 9.57 0.44
C PRO A 61 -1.09 10.40 -0.78
N ARG A 62 -1.24 9.73 -1.93
CA ARG A 62 -1.63 10.35 -3.19
C ARG A 62 -2.66 9.47 -3.90
N ARG A 63 -3.89 9.97 -4.00
CA ARG A 63 -4.95 9.35 -4.79
C ARG A 63 -4.74 9.67 -6.27
N TYR A 64 -4.93 8.68 -7.13
CA TYR A 64 -4.94 8.90 -8.57
C TYR A 64 -6.30 9.41 -9.04
N ARG A 65 -6.31 10.23 -10.09
CA ARG A 65 -7.54 10.72 -10.72
C ARG A 65 -8.40 9.57 -11.26
N ALA A 66 -7.77 8.55 -11.80
CA ALA A 66 -8.40 7.31 -12.24
C ALA A 66 -7.53 6.11 -11.81
N PRO A 67 -8.12 4.94 -11.50
CA PRO A 67 -7.37 3.73 -11.23
C PRO A 67 -6.43 3.39 -12.38
N ARG A 68 -5.22 2.94 -12.05
CA ARG A 68 -4.26 2.43 -13.03
C ARG A 68 -4.39 0.91 -13.15
N PRO A 69 -4.30 0.35 -14.36
CA PRO A 69 -4.32 -1.11 -14.56
C PRO A 69 -3.17 -1.80 -13.81
N LEU A 70 -3.41 -3.03 -13.37
CA LEU A 70 -2.44 -3.83 -12.61
C LEU A 70 -1.21 -4.21 -13.46
N GLU A 71 -1.43 -4.36 -14.76
CA GLU A 71 -0.46 -4.75 -15.78
C GLU A 71 0.70 -3.75 -15.87
N ARG A 72 0.45 -2.46 -15.60
CA ARG A 72 1.51 -1.44 -15.51
C ARG A 72 2.53 -1.69 -14.40
N TYR A 73 2.17 -2.53 -13.44
CA TYR A 73 3.03 -2.93 -12.31
C TYR A 73 3.48 -4.40 -12.44
N GLY A 74 3.27 -5.04 -13.60
CA GLY A 74 3.61 -6.45 -13.83
C GLY A 74 2.72 -7.43 -13.05
N LEU A 75 1.50 -7.00 -12.67
CA LEU A 75 0.57 -7.81 -11.88
C LEU A 75 -0.60 -8.30 -12.75
N LEU A 76 -0.86 -9.61 -12.71
CA LEU A 76 -2.03 -10.23 -13.36
C LEU A 76 -3.30 -10.22 -12.50
N LYS A 77 -3.14 -10.04 -11.18
CA LYS A 77 -4.23 -9.97 -10.20
C LYS A 77 -3.81 -9.21 -8.97
N THR A 78 -4.78 -8.73 -8.19
CA THR A 78 -4.52 -8.03 -6.93
C THR A 78 -3.83 -8.96 -5.92
N PRO A 79 -2.66 -8.59 -5.36
CA PRO A 79 -1.97 -9.39 -4.36
C PRO A 79 -2.78 -9.52 -3.06
N ARG A 80 -2.74 -10.70 -2.42
CA ARG A 80 -3.38 -10.92 -1.11
C ARG A 80 -2.64 -10.26 0.06
N SER A 81 -1.36 -9.90 -0.12
CA SER A 81 -0.53 -9.24 0.89
C SER A 81 0.23 -8.07 0.27
N PHE A 82 1.51 -8.23 -0.02
CA PHE A 82 2.31 -7.29 -0.81
C PHE A 82 3.05 -8.08 -1.87
N GLN A 83 3.41 -7.42 -2.96
CA GLN A 83 4.27 -7.96 -3.99
C GLN A 83 5.24 -6.86 -4.40
N TYR A 84 6.52 -7.21 -4.54
CA TYR A 84 7.49 -6.30 -5.12
C TYR A 84 7.20 -6.15 -6.60
N VAL A 85 7.17 -4.92 -7.06
CA VAL A 85 6.93 -4.57 -8.44
C VAL A 85 8.06 -3.66 -8.89
N ASP A 86 8.40 -3.75 -10.17
CA ASP A 86 9.22 -2.76 -10.84
C ASP A 86 8.28 -1.99 -11.78
N PRO A 87 7.83 -0.79 -11.39
CA PRO A 87 6.89 -0.02 -12.19
C PRO A 87 7.59 0.45 -13.47
N ALA A 88 7.02 0.10 -14.63
CA ALA A 88 7.48 0.57 -15.93
C ALA A 88 7.26 2.08 -16.13
#